data_AF-A0A2A2F8J7-F1
#
_entry.id   AF-A0A2A2F8J7-F1
#
_cell.length_a   1.000
_cell.length_b   1.000
_cell.length_c   1.000
_cell.angle_alpha   90.00
_cell.angle_beta   90.00
_cell.angle_gamma   90.00
#
_symmetry.space_group_name_H-M   'P 1'
#
loop_
_entity.id
_entity.type
_entity.pdbx_description
1 polymer ?
#
loop_
_entity_poly.entity_id
_entity_poly.type
_entity_poly.pdbx_seq_one_letter_code
_entity_poly.pdbx_strand_id
1 'polypeptide(L)'
;MSEETFEQLQEEVQKLRDKNKQLLNEKKTIQGERDQLADKVQGLESERDNLSGELNRITIEQPRREILEDVSVPDMTDTLQRELDHHFDIERTDDGRDILKHKDGTPVTVEEEGEALELNRDGLHALFDKGVLPSLGRMLLGSQSTGGGAPGNMGGGPPPSTGQKQPPRPDGRFGMR
;
A
#
# COMPACT_ATOMS: atom_id res chain seq x y z
N MET A 1 -45.60 -65.41 36.61
CA MET A 1 -44.21 -65.00 36.36
C MET A 1 -43.38 -65.55 37.50
N SER A 2 -42.29 -66.26 37.23
CA SER A 2 -41.43 -66.84 38.28
C SER A 2 -40.61 -65.74 38.95
N GLU A 3 -40.27 -65.89 40.24
CA GLU A 3 -39.37 -64.96 40.94
C GLU A 3 -38.06 -64.74 40.18
N GLU A 4 -37.55 -65.79 39.53
CA GLU A 4 -36.35 -65.79 38.68
C GLU A 4 -36.42 -64.76 37.54
N THR A 5 -37.60 -64.56 36.93
CA THR A 5 -37.76 -63.54 35.87
C THR A 5 -37.79 -62.10 36.41
N PHE A 6 -38.23 -61.90 37.65
CA PHE A 6 -38.25 -60.58 38.28
C PHE A 6 -36.86 -60.12 38.71
N GLU A 7 -36.06 -61.05 39.24
CA GLU A 7 -34.68 -60.79 39.66
C GLU A 7 -33.78 -60.46 38.45
N GLN A 8 -33.94 -61.19 37.33
CA GLN A 8 -33.27 -60.89 36.07
C GLN A 8 -33.60 -59.48 35.53
N LEU A 9 -34.88 -59.08 35.60
CA LEU A 9 -35.31 -57.73 35.22
C LEU A 9 -34.70 -56.65 36.11
N GLN A 10 -34.56 -56.90 37.42
CA GLN A 10 -33.91 -55.94 38.33
C GLN A 10 -32.42 -55.78 38.01
N GLU A 11 -31.72 -56.87 37.75
CA GLU A 11 -30.31 -56.82 37.33
C GLU A 11 -30.12 -56.06 36.02
N GLU A 12 -30.99 -56.29 35.04
CA GLU A 12 -30.92 -55.61 33.75
C GLU A 12 -31.20 -54.10 33.88
N VAL A 13 -32.21 -53.72 34.67
CA VAL A 13 -32.48 -52.31 34.99
C VAL A 13 -31.28 -51.66 35.68
N GLN A 14 -30.62 -52.36 36.59
CA GLN A 14 -29.44 -51.84 37.27
C GLN A 14 -28.26 -51.66 36.30
N LYS A 15 -27.98 -52.65 35.45
CA LYS A 15 -26.96 -52.56 34.38
C LYS A 15 -27.22 -51.38 33.44
N LEU A 16 -28.48 -51.19 33.02
CA LEU A 16 -28.88 -50.06 32.16
C LEU A 16 -28.69 -48.71 32.87
N ARG A 17 -28.99 -48.61 34.17
CA ARG A 17 -28.76 -47.39 34.95
C ARG A 17 -27.29 -47.04 35.04
N ASP A 18 -26.44 -48.02 35.29
CA ASP A 18 -25.00 -47.80 35.41
C ASP A 18 -24.37 -47.43 34.06
N LYS A 19 -24.78 -48.09 32.97
CA LYS A 19 -24.39 -47.71 31.61
C LYS A 19 -24.85 -46.30 31.24
N ASN A 20 -26.08 -45.91 31.60
CA ASN A 20 -26.58 -44.55 31.37
C ASN A 20 -25.76 -43.50 32.13
N LYS A 21 -25.37 -43.77 33.38
CA LYS A 21 -24.48 -42.86 34.14
C LYS A 21 -23.13 -42.73 33.46
N GLN A 22 -22.55 -43.84 33.00
CA GLN A 22 -21.27 -43.83 32.29
C GLN A 22 -21.36 -42.97 31.02
N LEU A 23 -22.36 -43.22 30.16
CA LEU A 23 -22.56 -42.46 28.92
C LEU A 23 -22.81 -40.97 29.17
N LEU A 24 -23.53 -40.62 30.24
CA LEU A 24 -23.73 -39.22 30.62
C LEU A 24 -22.43 -38.53 31.03
N ASN A 25 -21.53 -39.24 31.72
CA ASN A 25 -20.22 -38.70 32.09
C ASN A 25 -19.33 -38.54 30.85
N GLU A 26 -19.26 -39.56 29.98
CA GLU A 26 -18.52 -39.47 28.72
C GLU A 26 -19.00 -38.31 27.85
N LYS A 27 -20.33 -38.14 27.73
CA LYS A 27 -20.92 -37.01 27.00
C LYS A 27 -20.47 -35.66 27.58
N LYS A 28 -20.45 -35.50 28.89
CA LYS A 28 -19.99 -34.25 29.54
C LYS A 28 -18.51 -33.99 29.27
N THR A 29 -17.67 -35.02 29.32
CA THR A 29 -16.25 -34.92 29.01
C THR A 29 -16.04 -34.47 27.57
N ILE A 30 -16.69 -35.14 26.60
CA ILE A 30 -16.59 -34.81 25.18
C ILE A 30 -17.09 -33.38 24.90
N GLN A 31 -18.16 -32.95 25.58
CA GLN A 31 -18.64 -31.58 25.47
C GLN A 31 -17.59 -30.56 25.95
N GLY A 32 -16.94 -30.83 27.09
CA GLY A 32 -15.86 -29.98 27.58
C GLY A 32 -14.65 -29.92 26.63
N GLU A 33 -14.23 -31.06 26.09
CA GLU A 33 -13.15 -31.13 25.10
C GLU A 33 -13.50 -30.37 23.81
N ARG A 34 -14.74 -30.52 23.32
CA ARG A 34 -15.23 -29.79 22.16
C ARG A 34 -15.17 -28.29 22.38
N ASP A 35 -15.61 -27.81 23.54
CA ASP A 35 -15.64 -26.37 23.85
C ASP A 35 -14.21 -25.81 23.93
N GLN A 36 -13.27 -26.55 24.56
CA GLN A 36 -11.86 -26.18 24.57
C GLN A 36 -11.23 -26.14 23.17
N LEU A 37 -11.60 -27.09 22.30
CA LEU A 37 -11.13 -27.10 20.92
C LEU A 37 -11.70 -25.92 20.12
N ALA A 38 -12.96 -25.54 20.34
CA ALA A 38 -13.57 -24.39 19.70
C ALA A 38 -12.83 -23.09 20.07
N ASP A 39 -12.52 -22.89 21.35
CA ASP A 39 -11.74 -21.74 21.82
C ASP A 39 -10.35 -21.71 21.19
N LYS A 40 -9.69 -22.87 21.08
CA LYS A 40 -8.37 -22.98 20.46
C LYS A 40 -8.39 -22.65 18.96
N VAL A 41 -9.41 -23.10 18.24
CA VAL A 41 -9.58 -22.77 16.81
C VAL A 41 -9.75 -21.27 16.63
N GLN A 42 -10.60 -20.62 17.43
CA GLN A 42 -10.79 -19.18 17.38
C GLN A 42 -9.50 -18.39 17.66
N GLY A 43 -8.70 -18.86 18.62
CA GLY A 43 -7.38 -18.30 18.91
C GLY A 43 -6.43 -18.41 17.71
N LEU A 44 -6.32 -19.61 17.11
CA LEU A 44 -5.47 -19.83 15.94
C LEU A 44 -5.92 -19.04 14.70
N GLU A 45 -7.22 -18.86 14.50
CA GLU A 45 -7.75 -18.02 13.41
C GLU A 45 -7.30 -16.57 13.58
N SER A 46 -7.38 -16.05 14.81
CA SER A 46 -6.95 -14.68 15.15
C SER A 46 -5.44 -14.51 14.96
N GLU A 47 -4.63 -15.48 15.40
CA GLU A 47 -3.19 -15.47 15.19
C GLU A 47 -2.83 -15.52 13.70
N ARG A 48 -3.53 -16.36 12.92
CA ARG A 48 -3.33 -16.47 11.47
C ARG A 48 -3.64 -15.16 10.77
N ASP A 49 -4.74 -14.48 11.12
CA ASP A 49 -5.10 -13.18 10.55
C ASP A 49 -4.04 -12.11 10.86
N ASN A 50 -3.56 -12.06 12.11
CA ASN A 50 -2.49 -11.13 12.51
C ASN A 50 -1.19 -11.39 11.73
N LEU A 51 -0.73 -12.64 11.66
CA LEU A 51 0.48 -13.01 10.92
C LEU A 51 0.33 -12.76 9.42
N SER A 52 -0.84 -12.99 8.84
CA SER A 52 -1.12 -12.67 7.44
C SER A 52 -1.02 -11.16 7.18
N GLY A 53 -1.48 -10.32 8.11
CA GLY A 53 -1.35 -8.87 8.04
C GLY A 53 0.10 -8.41 8.15
N GLU A 54 0.86 -8.95 9.11
CA GLU A 54 2.30 -8.65 9.27
C GLU A 54 3.10 -9.07 8.04
N LEU A 55 2.80 -10.25 7.46
CA LEU A 55 3.42 -10.72 6.25
C LEU A 55 3.15 -9.78 5.08
N ASN A 56 1.91 -9.31 4.90
CA ASN A 56 1.55 -8.35 3.86
C ASN A 56 2.31 -7.03 4.04
N ARG A 57 2.37 -6.52 5.28
CA ARG A 57 3.09 -5.29 5.61
C ARG A 57 4.58 -5.38 5.27
N ILE A 58 5.25 -6.47 5.66
CA ILE A 58 6.69 -6.63 5.47
C ILE A 58 7.03 -6.95 4.01
N THR A 59 6.25 -7.81 3.37
CA THR A 59 6.62 -8.31 2.04
C THR A 59 6.15 -7.38 0.93
N ILE A 60 5.04 -6.67 1.10
CA ILE A 60 4.42 -5.87 0.04
C ILE A 60 4.47 -4.38 0.39
N GLU A 61 3.84 -3.97 1.49
CA GLU A 61 3.65 -2.53 1.77
C GLU A 61 4.97 -1.80 2.05
N GLN A 62 5.85 -2.40 2.85
CA GLN A 62 7.11 -1.78 3.22
C GLN A 62 8.05 -1.60 2.00
N PRO A 63 8.31 -2.61 1.15
CA PRO A 63 9.12 -2.41 -0.07
C PRO A 63 8.54 -1.35 -1.01
N ARG A 64 7.21 -1.33 -1.19
CA ARG A 64 6.54 -0.28 -1.99
C ARG A 64 6.81 1.10 -1.40
N ARG A 65 6.65 1.23 -0.08
CA ARG A 65 6.91 2.49 0.63
C ARG A 65 8.36 2.94 0.49
N GLU A 66 9.33 2.03 0.62
CA GLU A 66 10.75 2.34 0.45
C GLU A 66 11.05 2.89 -0.95
N ILE A 67 10.43 2.32 -2.00
CA ILE A 67 10.52 2.86 -3.38
C ILE A 67 9.94 4.27 -3.44
N LEU A 68 8.76 4.50 -2.88
CA LEU A 68 8.11 5.81 -2.89
C LEU A 68 8.92 6.86 -2.11
N GLU A 69 9.50 6.50 -0.97
CA GLU A 69 10.38 7.38 -0.19
C GLU A 69 11.66 7.73 -0.94
N ASP A 70 12.24 6.78 -1.69
CA ASP A 70 13.45 7.01 -2.50
C ASP A 70 13.22 7.93 -3.70
N VAL A 71 12.01 7.92 -4.28
CA VAL A 71 11.72 8.70 -5.48
C VAL A 71 11.01 10.01 -5.21
N SER A 72 10.46 10.21 -4.01
CA SER A 72 9.65 11.38 -3.68
C SER A 72 10.44 12.49 -3.00
N VAL A 73 9.97 13.72 -3.21
CA VAL A 73 10.40 14.88 -2.42
C VAL A 73 10.05 14.62 -0.94
N PRO A 74 10.88 15.07 0.02
CA PRO A 74 10.56 14.94 1.45
C PRO A 74 9.13 15.41 1.77
N ASP A 75 8.46 14.68 2.65
CA ASP A 75 7.06 14.89 3.07
C ASP A 75 5.99 14.72 1.95
N MET A 76 6.37 14.23 0.76
CA MET A 76 5.43 13.96 -0.34
C MET A 76 5.12 12.48 -0.56
N THR A 77 5.80 11.55 0.12
CA THR A 77 5.57 10.10 -0.03
C THR A 77 4.10 9.72 0.09
N ASP A 78 3.42 10.17 1.15
CA ASP A 78 2.00 9.84 1.38
C ASP A 78 1.09 10.45 0.31
N THR A 79 1.45 11.63 -0.20
CA THR A 79 0.69 12.29 -1.27
C THR A 79 0.89 11.58 -2.60
N LEU A 80 2.14 11.18 -2.90
CA LEU A 80 2.48 10.37 -4.07
C LEU A 80 1.73 9.04 -4.05
N GLN A 81 1.75 8.34 -2.91
CA GLN A 81 1.03 7.08 -2.75
C GLN A 81 -0.48 7.27 -3.01
N ARG A 82 -1.11 8.28 -2.39
CA ARG A 82 -2.53 8.57 -2.61
C ARG A 82 -2.87 8.87 -4.06
N GLU A 83 -2.00 9.60 -4.75
CA GLU A 83 -2.21 9.90 -6.17
C GLU A 83 -2.14 8.61 -7.02
N LEU A 84 -1.16 7.74 -6.74
CA LEU A 84 -1.06 6.44 -7.42
C LEU A 84 -2.28 5.57 -7.13
N ASP A 85 -2.70 5.44 -5.87
CA ASP A 85 -3.86 4.65 -5.46
C ASP A 85 -5.17 5.18 -6.06
N HIS A 86 -5.24 6.48 -6.36
CA HIS A 86 -6.40 7.09 -7.01
C HIS A 86 -6.52 6.66 -8.48
N HIS A 87 -5.38 6.59 -9.20
CA HIS A 87 -5.36 6.36 -10.64
C HIS A 87 -5.13 4.90 -11.04
N PHE A 88 -4.43 4.13 -10.21
CA PHE A 88 -3.91 2.82 -10.57
C PHE A 88 -4.15 1.79 -9.47
N ASP A 89 -4.26 0.53 -9.88
CA ASP A 89 -4.10 -0.62 -9.00
C ASP A 89 -2.67 -1.17 -9.18
N ILE A 90 -2.10 -1.70 -8.09
CA ILE A 90 -0.73 -2.22 -8.08
C ILE A 90 -0.76 -3.72 -7.78
N GLU A 91 -0.48 -4.51 -8.80
CA GLU A 91 -0.52 -5.98 -8.70
C GLU A 91 0.90 -6.54 -8.62
N ARG A 92 1.12 -7.44 -7.65
CA ARG A 92 2.38 -8.15 -7.56
C ARG A 92 2.35 -9.39 -8.45
N THR A 93 3.33 -9.51 -9.35
CA THR A 93 3.53 -10.68 -10.20
C THR A 93 4.26 -11.81 -9.46
N ASP A 94 4.23 -13.02 -10.01
CA ASP A 94 4.84 -14.22 -9.42
C ASP A 94 6.37 -14.11 -9.25
N ASP A 95 7.02 -13.26 -10.04
CA ASP A 95 8.43 -12.94 -9.95
C ASP A 95 8.75 -11.81 -8.95
N GLY A 96 7.75 -11.33 -8.22
CA GLY A 96 7.89 -10.35 -7.13
C GLY A 96 7.90 -8.89 -7.57
N ARG A 97 7.66 -8.60 -8.86
CA ARG A 97 7.55 -7.22 -9.37
C ARG A 97 6.16 -6.65 -9.11
N ASP A 98 6.09 -5.34 -8.88
CA ASP A 98 4.83 -4.65 -8.70
C ASP A 98 4.48 -3.90 -9.99
N ILE A 99 3.41 -4.30 -10.67
CA ILE A 99 2.99 -3.74 -11.96
C ILE A 99 1.80 -2.80 -11.75
N LEU A 100 1.82 -1.67 -12.44
CA LEU A 100 0.74 -0.70 -12.47
C LEU A 100 -0.33 -1.12 -13.47
N LYS A 101 -1.58 -1.13 -13.01
CA LYS A 101 -2.77 -1.33 -13.83
C LYS A 101 -3.70 -0.14 -13.71
N HIS A 102 -4.39 0.21 -14.77
CA HIS A 102 -5.54 1.09 -14.69
C HIS A 102 -6.65 0.43 -13.85
N LYS A 103 -7.58 1.22 -13.33
CA LYS A 103 -8.71 0.71 -12.51
C LYS A 103 -9.67 -0.23 -13.26
N ASP A 104 -9.53 -0.36 -14.57
CA ASP A 104 -10.24 -1.35 -15.39
C ASP A 104 -9.48 -2.69 -15.51
N GLY A 105 -8.32 -2.81 -14.88
CA GLY A 105 -7.45 -3.99 -14.89
C GLY A 105 -6.48 -4.07 -16.07
N THR A 106 -6.49 -3.10 -17.00
CA THR A 106 -5.53 -3.07 -18.10
C THR A 106 -4.15 -2.61 -17.62
N PRO A 107 -3.04 -3.21 -18.09
CA PRO A 107 -1.70 -2.75 -17.73
C PRO A 107 -1.44 -1.32 -18.19
N VAL A 108 -0.79 -0.52 -17.34
CA VAL A 108 -0.38 0.83 -17.73
C VAL A 108 0.87 0.70 -18.60
N THR A 109 0.80 1.16 -19.85
CA THR A 109 1.94 1.20 -20.77
C THR A 109 2.20 2.64 -21.21
N VAL A 110 3.45 2.91 -21.62
CA VAL A 110 3.84 4.22 -22.17
C VAL A 110 3.65 4.29 -23.69
N GLU A 111 3.67 3.14 -24.34
CA GLU A 111 3.58 2.98 -25.80
C GLU A 111 2.51 1.92 -26.11
N GLU A 112 1.88 1.98 -27.29
CA GLU A 112 0.76 1.09 -27.67
C GLU A 112 1.15 -0.40 -27.66
N GLU A 113 2.42 -0.74 -27.86
CA GLU A 113 2.98 -2.09 -27.74
C GLU A 113 4.05 -2.20 -26.64
N GLY A 114 4.02 -1.28 -25.66
CA GLY A 114 5.02 -1.21 -24.59
C GLY A 114 4.83 -2.25 -23.49
N GLU A 115 5.90 -2.49 -22.73
CA GLU A 115 5.82 -3.28 -21.50
C GLU A 115 5.01 -2.52 -20.43
N ALA A 116 4.39 -3.30 -19.54
CA ALA A 116 3.65 -2.74 -18.41
C ALA A 116 4.61 -2.01 -17.46
N LEU A 117 4.22 -0.83 -17.01
CA LEU A 117 4.99 -0.05 -16.08
C LEU A 117 5.04 -0.71 -14.71
N GLU A 118 6.23 -0.78 -14.15
CA GLU A 118 6.45 -1.26 -12.81
C GLU A 118 6.44 -0.10 -11.81
N LEU A 119 6.07 -0.40 -10.55
CA LEU A 119 6.28 0.49 -9.43
C LEU A 119 7.76 0.48 -9.05
N ASN A 120 8.54 1.26 -9.80
CA ASN A 120 9.94 1.56 -9.52
C ASN A 120 10.24 3.00 -9.94
N ARG A 121 11.48 3.46 -9.73
CA ARG A 121 11.90 4.82 -10.09
C ARG A 121 11.60 5.15 -11.55
N ASP A 122 12.04 4.30 -12.47
CA ASP A 122 11.92 4.56 -13.90
C ASP A 122 10.46 4.57 -14.37
N GLY A 123 9.63 3.66 -13.87
CA GLY A 123 8.20 3.59 -14.18
C GLY A 123 7.45 4.82 -13.67
N LEU A 124 7.73 5.29 -12.45
CA LEU A 124 7.11 6.50 -11.90
C LEU A 124 7.54 7.77 -12.64
N HIS A 125 8.81 7.87 -13.06
CA HIS A 125 9.25 8.95 -13.92
C HIS A 125 8.63 8.88 -15.31
N ALA A 126 8.50 7.69 -15.90
CA ALA A 126 7.88 7.50 -17.20
C ALA A 126 6.40 7.93 -17.19
N LEU A 127 5.66 7.67 -16.11
CA LEU A 127 4.28 8.18 -15.94
C LEU A 127 4.21 9.70 -16.09
N PHE A 128 5.17 10.41 -15.49
CA PHE A 128 5.24 11.87 -15.57
C PHE A 128 5.72 12.35 -16.94
N ASP A 129 6.87 11.87 -17.39
CA ASP A 129 7.56 12.34 -18.60
C ASP A 129 6.71 12.14 -19.87
N LYS A 130 5.86 11.12 -19.86
CA LYS A 130 4.99 10.75 -20.99
C LYS A 130 3.58 11.32 -20.84
N GLY A 131 3.33 12.09 -19.77
CA GLY A 131 2.08 12.78 -19.52
C GLY A 131 0.93 11.86 -19.10
N VAL A 132 1.21 10.61 -18.70
CA VAL A 132 0.18 9.67 -18.21
C VAL A 132 -0.37 10.14 -16.87
N LEU A 133 0.50 10.60 -15.97
CA LEU A 133 0.12 11.21 -14.70
C LEU A 133 0.95 12.48 -14.43
N PRO A 134 0.58 13.62 -15.04
CA PRO A 134 1.36 14.86 -14.93
C PRO A 134 1.45 15.43 -13.50
N SER A 135 0.50 15.08 -12.63
CA SER A 135 0.45 15.53 -11.23
C SER A 135 1.68 15.07 -10.42
N LEU A 136 2.34 13.98 -10.84
CA LEU A 136 3.54 13.45 -10.19
C LEU A 136 4.73 14.41 -10.21
N GLY A 137 4.79 15.35 -11.17
CA GLY A 137 5.97 16.18 -11.40
C GLY A 137 6.43 17.05 -10.23
N ARG A 138 5.54 17.37 -9.29
CA ARG A 138 5.90 18.11 -8.05
C ARG A 138 6.27 17.20 -6.88
N MET A 139 5.98 15.91 -7.00
CA MET A 139 6.14 14.91 -5.95
C MET A 139 7.39 14.07 -6.14
N LEU A 140 7.88 13.93 -7.37
CA LEU A 140 9.10 13.17 -7.69
C LEU A 140 10.38 14.03 -7.56
N LEU A 141 11.47 13.38 -7.18
CA LEU A 141 12.80 13.97 -7.17
C LEU A 141 13.32 14.11 -8.61
N GLY A 142 13.73 15.31 -9.01
CA GLY A 142 14.35 15.53 -10.33
C GLY A 142 13.39 15.62 -11.52
N SER A 143 12.07 15.53 -11.30
CA SER A 143 11.03 15.76 -12.32
C SER A 143 10.81 17.24 -12.65
N GLN A 144 11.39 18.16 -11.87
CA GLN A 144 11.54 19.54 -12.33
C GLN A 144 12.52 19.53 -13.48
N SER A 145 11.98 19.67 -14.70
CA SER A 145 12.72 19.93 -15.91
C SER A 145 13.95 20.78 -15.60
N THR A 146 15.13 20.24 -15.87
CA THR A 146 16.29 21.03 -16.25
C THR A 146 15.82 21.94 -17.39
N GLY A 147 15.44 23.17 -17.03
CA GLY A 147 14.94 24.16 -17.98
C GLY A 147 15.87 24.18 -19.18
N GLY A 148 15.29 23.92 -20.35
CA GLY A 148 16.00 23.83 -21.60
C GLY A 148 16.97 24.99 -21.76
N GLY A 149 18.19 24.65 -22.18
CA GLY A 149 19.26 25.63 -22.39
C GLY A 149 18.77 26.82 -23.19
N ALA A 150 19.16 28.01 -22.75
CA ALA A 150 19.18 29.18 -23.61
C ALA A 150 20.53 29.19 -24.36
N PRO A 151 20.63 28.74 -25.63
CA PRO A 151 21.73 29.16 -26.49
C PRO A 151 21.43 30.58 -26.96
N GLY A 152 21.62 31.54 -26.06
CA GLY A 152 21.32 32.96 -26.28
C GLY A 152 22.57 33.77 -26.60
N ASN A 153 22.99 33.72 -27.85
CA ASN A 153 23.65 34.80 -28.58
C ASN A 153 25.14 35.10 -28.29
N MET A 154 26.01 34.41 -29.05
CA MET A 154 27.28 34.96 -29.53
C MET A 154 27.01 36.24 -30.33
N GLY A 155 27.31 37.40 -29.74
CA GLY A 155 27.27 38.68 -30.41
C GLY A 155 28.44 39.54 -29.97
N GLY A 156 29.55 39.47 -30.70
CA GLY A 156 30.69 40.36 -30.53
C GLY A 156 30.27 41.83 -30.73
N GLY A 157 30.61 42.66 -29.76
CA GLY A 157 30.44 44.12 -29.79
C GLY A 157 31.48 44.77 -28.87
N PRO A 158 32.15 45.85 -29.30
CA PRO A 158 33.38 46.36 -28.67
C PRO A 158 33.12 47.10 -27.35
N PRO A 159 34.14 47.23 -26.48
CA PRO A 159 33.98 47.81 -25.15
C PRO A 159 33.72 49.33 -25.23
N PRO A 160 32.79 49.88 -24.43
CA PRO A 160 32.64 51.33 -24.35
C PRO A 160 33.70 51.95 -23.43
N SER A 161 34.34 52.96 -24.03
CA SER A 161 35.25 53.96 -23.51
C SER A 161 34.88 54.53 -22.13
N THR A 162 35.94 54.79 -21.38
CA THR A 162 35.99 55.68 -20.22
C THR A 162 35.44 57.08 -20.52
N GLY A 163 34.71 57.62 -19.52
CA GLY A 163 34.62 59.06 -19.23
C GLY A 163 33.49 59.84 -19.90
N GLN A 164 32.48 60.22 -19.13
CA GLN A 164 32.13 61.63 -18.85
C GLN A 164 30.94 61.74 -17.88
N LYS A 165 31.13 62.57 -16.83
CA LYS A 165 30.14 62.98 -15.84
C LYS A 165 28.93 63.66 -16.50
N GLN A 166 27.71 63.24 -16.16
CA GLN A 166 26.51 64.07 -16.29
C GLN A 166 26.11 64.62 -14.91
N PRO A 167 25.72 65.90 -14.79
CA PRO A 167 25.29 66.50 -13.53
C PRO A 167 23.84 66.12 -13.17
N PRO A 168 23.48 66.17 -11.87
CA PRO A 168 22.15 65.77 -11.40
C PRO A 168 21.06 66.77 -11.82
N ARG A 169 19.91 66.24 -12.25
CA ARG A 169 18.70 67.00 -12.56
C ARG A 169 17.93 67.33 -11.26
N PRO A 170 17.34 68.53 -11.14
CA PRO A 170 16.49 68.88 -10.01
C PRO A 170 15.03 68.50 -10.31
N ASP A 171 14.44 67.60 -9.53
CA ASP A 171 13.00 67.38 -9.55
C ASP A 171 12.31 68.24 -8.49
N GLY A 172 11.60 69.24 -9.01
CA GLY A 172 10.74 70.14 -8.25
C GLY A 172 9.54 69.41 -7.69
N ARG A 173 9.35 69.57 -6.37
CA ARG A 173 8.07 69.36 -5.68
C ARG A 173 7.06 70.42 -6.13
N PHE A 174 6.03 69.97 -6.84
CA PHE A 174 4.66 70.49 -6.82
C PHE A 174 3.81 69.30 -6.35
N GLY A 175 2.96 69.31 -5.34
CA GLY A 175 2.18 70.34 -4.66
C GLY A 175 0.77 69.76 -4.45
N MET A 176 0.07 70.16 -3.37
CA MET A 176 -1.35 69.90 -3.02
C MET A 176 -1.67 68.61 -2.25
N ARG A 177 -1.73 68.68 -0.93
CA ARG A 177 -2.94 69.01 -0.15
C ARG A 177 -2.60 69.17 1.33
#